data_AF-A0A1B6M024-F1
#
_entry.id   AF-A0A1B6M024-F1
#
_cell.length_a   1.000
_cell.length_b   1.000
_cell.length_c   1.000
_cell.angle_alpha   90.00
_cell.angle_beta   90.00
_cell.angle_gamma   90.00
#
_symmetry.space_group_name_H-M   'P 1'
#
loop_
_entity.id
_entity.type
_entity.pdbx_description
1 polymer ?
#
loop_
_entity_poly.entity_id
_entity_poly.type
_entity_poly.pdbx_seq_one_letter_code
_entity_poly.pdbx_strand_id
1 'polypeptide(L)'
;MVDPLKVLWVLTNSTYLVTKFIRIGIADKNDNPPYFDKALYEAEVDENEDIQHTVLTVTAKDHDESSRIRYEITSGNIGGAFAVKNMTGAIYVAGALDYETRKRYE
;
A
#
# COMPACT_ATOMS: atom_id res chain seq x y z
N MET A 1 13.20 -4.39 11.42
CA MET A 1 14.49 -4.36 12.20
C MET A 1 15.33 -5.61 11.98
N VAL A 2 16.33 -5.52 11.10
CA VAL A 2 17.37 -6.56 10.93
C VAL A 2 18.59 -6.12 11.74
N ASP A 3 19.15 -7.02 12.54
CA ASP A 3 20.40 -6.75 13.28
C ASP A 3 21.55 -6.44 12.30
N PRO A 4 22.37 -5.40 12.55
CA PRO A 4 23.45 -5.04 11.64
C PRO A 4 24.52 -6.14 11.61
N LEU A 5 24.98 -6.48 10.41
CA LEU A 5 26.11 -7.41 10.23
C LEU A 5 27.36 -6.81 10.90
N LYS A 6 27.92 -7.54 11.87
CA LYS A 6 29.20 -7.21 12.50
C LYS A 6 30.31 -7.96 11.78
N VAL A 7 31.21 -7.22 11.13
CA VAL A 7 32.43 -7.82 10.56
C VAL A 7 33.60 -7.48 11.47
N LEU A 8 34.31 -8.52 11.91
CA LEU A 8 35.51 -8.41 12.73
C LEU A 8 36.74 -8.52 11.81
N TRP A 9 37.57 -7.49 11.82
CA TRP A 9 38.87 -7.53 11.17
C TRP A 9 39.95 -7.61 12.25
N VAL A 10 40.85 -8.57 12.10
CA VAL A 10 41.99 -8.77 13.01
C VAL A 10 43.26 -8.48 12.22
N LEU A 11 44.00 -7.47 12.65
CA LEU A 11 45.34 -7.20 12.15
C LEU A 11 46.33 -7.65 13.21
N THR A 12 47.29 -8.46 12.79
CA THR A 12 48.37 -8.95 13.66
C THR A 12 49.71 -8.50 13.11
N ASN A 13 50.61 -8.14 14.01
CA ASN A 13 52.04 -8.23 13.75
C ASN A 13 52.68 -9.04 14.90
N SER A 14 54.01 -9.21 14.89
CA SER A 14 54.73 -10.04 15.86
C SER A 14 54.59 -9.60 17.32
N THR A 15 53.97 -8.46 17.60
CA THR A 15 54.02 -7.83 18.93
C THR A 15 52.67 -7.27 19.40
N TYR A 16 51.72 -6.97 18.52
CA TYR A 16 50.40 -6.43 18.89
C TYR A 16 49.25 -6.99 18.05
N LEU A 17 48.09 -7.13 18.69
CA LEU A 17 46.81 -7.47 18.06
C LEU A 17 45.82 -6.34 18.31
N VAL A 18 45.22 -5.82 17.24
CA VAL A 18 44.18 -4.79 17.32
C VAL A 18 42.92 -5.32 16.65
N THR A 19 41.80 -5.28 17.36
CA THR A 19 40.47 -5.58 16.83
C THR A 19 39.64 -4.31 16.70
N LYS A 20 39.03 -4.09 15.53
CA LYS A 20 38.04 -3.03 15.33
C LYS A 20 36.79 -3.61 14.68
N PHE A 21 35.63 -3.21 15.19
CA PHE A 21 34.35 -3.56 14.59
C PHE A 21 33.97 -2.52 13.54
N ILE A 22 33.56 -2.99 12.36
CA ILE A 22 32.82 -2.18 11.38
C ILE A 22 31.37 -2.64 11.43
N ARG A 23 30.46 -1.70 11.68
CA ARG A 23 29.02 -1.94 11.62
C ARG A 23 28.52 -1.47 10.27
N ILE A 24 27.95 -2.36 9.48
CA ILE A 24 27.28 -2.02 8.23
C ILE A 24 25.78 -2.09 8.53
N GLY A 25 25.15 -0.92 8.60
CA GLY A 25 23.70 -0.81 8.65
C GLY A 25 23.17 -0.68 7.23
N ILE A 26 22.18 -1.50 6.88
CA ILE A 26 21.29 -1.16 5.77
C ILE A 26 20.35 -0.11 6.35
N ALA A 27 20.32 1.08 5.74
CA ALA A 27 19.25 2.04 6.02
C ALA A 27 17.98 1.40 5.44
N ASP A 28 17.14 0.89 6.33
CA ASP A 28 15.85 0.35 5.92
C ASP A 28 15.09 1.42 5.12
N LYS A 29 14.63 1.00 3.94
CA LYS A 29 13.91 1.85 3.01
C LYS A 29 12.49 1.30 2.96
N ASN A 30 11.74 1.65 4.01
CA ASN A 30 10.32 1.45 4.27
C ASN A 30 9.90 0.09 4.88
N ASP A 31 10.15 -0.08 6.19
CA ASP A 31 9.54 -1.09 7.09
C ASP A 31 8.04 -0.82 7.40
N ASN A 32 7.37 0.20 6.82
CA ASN A 32 5.99 0.60 7.14
C ASN A 32 5.07 0.73 5.89
N PRO A 33 4.78 -0.36 5.15
CA PRO A 33 3.91 -0.26 3.98
C PRO A 33 2.51 0.26 4.32
N PRO A 34 1.83 0.94 3.39
CA PRO A 34 0.47 1.40 3.61
C PRO A 34 -0.48 0.26 3.97
N TYR A 35 -1.35 0.48 4.95
CA TYR A 35 -2.37 -0.47 5.38
C TYR A 35 -3.75 0.18 5.43
N PHE A 36 -4.79 -0.62 5.17
CA PHE A 36 -6.18 -0.18 5.33
C PHE A 36 -6.65 -0.33 6.78
N ASP A 37 -7.49 0.60 7.24
CA ASP A 37 -8.06 0.54 8.60
C ASP A 37 -9.09 -0.59 8.78
N LYS A 38 -9.71 -1.04 7.68
CA LYS A 38 -10.72 -2.12 7.69
C LYS A 38 -10.26 -3.28 6.81
N ALA A 39 -10.56 -4.49 7.25
CA ALA A 39 -10.37 -5.71 6.46
C ALA A 39 -11.37 -5.83 5.30
N LEU A 40 -12.53 -5.16 5.41
CA LEU A 40 -13.60 -5.18 4.42
C LEU A 40 -14.29 -3.82 4.36
N TYR A 41 -14.53 -3.34 3.13
CA TYR A 41 -15.36 -2.16 2.84
C TYR A 41 -16.54 -2.62 1.98
N GLU A 42 -17.75 -2.36 2.45
CA GLU A 42 -19.00 -2.69 1.75
C GLU A 42 -19.78 -1.41 1.49
N ALA A 43 -20.46 -1.36 0.34
CA ALA A 43 -21.36 -0.28 -0.02
C ALA A 43 -22.45 -0.81 -0.95
N GLU A 44 -23.59 -0.15 -0.92
CA GLU A 44 -24.69 -0.34 -1.87
C GLU A 44 -24.75 0.88 -2.79
N VAL A 45 -25.11 0.68 -4.05
CA VAL A 45 -25.24 1.74 -5.06
C VAL A 45 -26.45 1.42 -5.93
N ASP A 46 -27.27 2.43 -6.20
CA ASP A 46 -28.41 2.30 -7.11
C ASP A 46 -27.90 2.20 -8.56
N GLU A 47 -28.52 1.36 -9.38
CA GLU A 47 -28.10 1.19 -10.77
C GLU A 47 -28.29 2.46 -11.63
N ASN A 48 -29.17 3.35 -11.18
CA ASN A 48 -29.51 4.61 -11.86
C ASN A 48 -28.62 5.77 -11.41
N GLU A 49 -27.58 5.52 -10.60
CA GLU A 49 -26.66 6.57 -10.19
C GLU A 49 -25.84 7.11 -11.37
N ASP A 50 -25.59 8.41 -11.32
CA ASP A 50 -24.84 9.11 -12.37
C ASP A 50 -23.38 8.64 -12.42
N ILE A 51 -22.80 8.67 -13.62
CA ILE A 51 -21.35 8.55 -13.78
C ILE A 51 -20.68 9.67 -12.97
N GLN A 52 -19.60 9.34 -12.25
CA GLN A 52 -18.92 10.15 -11.23
C GLN A 52 -19.59 10.19 -9.85
N HIS A 53 -20.74 9.56 -9.65
CA HIS A 53 -21.30 9.35 -8.31
C HIS A 53 -20.29 8.59 -7.43
N THR A 54 -19.97 9.13 -6.25
CA THR A 54 -19.03 8.50 -5.33
C THR A 54 -19.75 7.48 -4.46
N VAL A 55 -19.37 6.21 -4.60
CA VAL A 55 -19.99 5.09 -3.87
C VAL A 55 -19.42 4.99 -2.46
N LEU A 56 -18.09 5.00 -2.34
CA LEU A 56 -17.41 4.94 -1.04
C LEU A 56 -16.01 5.54 -1.14
N THR A 57 -15.42 5.86 0.01
CA THR A 57 -14.02 6.29 0.09
C THR A 57 -13.24 5.33 0.98
N VAL A 58 -12.17 4.75 0.44
CA VAL A 58 -11.22 3.96 1.21
C VAL A 58 -10.06 4.83 1.67
N THR A 59 -9.52 4.51 2.84
CA THR A 59 -8.38 5.22 3.41
C THR A 59 -7.35 4.20 3.86
N ALA A 60 -6.15 4.31 3.30
CA ALA A 60 -4.96 3.65 3.81
C ALA A 60 -4.10 4.65 4.58
N LYS A 61 -3.33 4.13 5.53
CA LYS A 61 -2.36 4.88 6.35
C LYS A 61 -0.99 4.28 6.17
N ASP A 62 0.02 5.14 6.24
CA ASP A 62 1.43 4.78 6.19
C ASP A 62 2.10 5.57 7.32
N HIS A 63 3.01 4.93 8.06
CA HIS A 63 3.66 5.55 9.21
C HIS A 63 4.78 6.53 8.81
N ASP A 64 5.18 6.54 7.55
CA ASP A 64 6.19 7.46 7.04
C ASP A 64 5.54 8.82 6.70
N GLU A 65 6.00 9.90 7.33
CA GLU A 65 5.45 11.27 7.21
C GLU A 65 5.42 11.83 5.78
N SER A 66 6.09 11.18 4.82
CA SER A 66 6.23 11.63 3.42
C SER A 66 5.60 10.67 2.39
N SER A 67 4.87 9.65 2.84
CA SER A 67 4.26 8.66 1.95
C SER A 67 3.10 9.24 1.15
N ARG A 68 3.23 9.21 -0.19
CA ARG A 68 2.14 9.54 -1.13
C ARG A 68 1.43 8.25 -1.52
N ILE A 69 0.36 7.93 -0.80
CA ILE A 69 -0.47 6.77 -1.09
C ILE A 69 -1.20 6.96 -2.42
N ARG A 70 -1.16 5.92 -3.27
CA ARG A 70 -1.92 5.86 -4.52
C ARG A 70 -2.85 4.65 -4.51
N TYR A 71 -4.10 4.89 -4.89
CA TYR A 71 -5.14 3.87 -4.94
C TYR A 71 -5.36 3.38 -6.37
N GLU A 72 -5.57 2.08 -6.52
CA GLU A 72 -5.89 1.40 -7.79
C GLU A 72 -6.84 0.24 -7.50
N ILE A 73 -7.77 -0.03 -8.44
CA ILE A 73 -8.63 -1.22 -8.40
C ILE A 73 -7.94 -2.31 -9.21
N THR A 74 -7.54 -3.40 -8.55
CA THR A 74 -6.71 -4.45 -9.16
C THR A 74 -7.50 -5.68 -9.62
N SER A 75 -8.73 -5.86 -9.12
CA SER A 75 -9.59 -7.00 -9.46
C SER A 75 -11.08 -6.65 -9.28
N GLY A 76 -11.96 -7.56 -9.70
CA GLY A 76 -13.40 -7.51 -9.40
C GLY A 76 -14.25 -6.47 -10.12
N ASN A 77 -13.60 -5.50 -10.75
CA ASN A 77 -14.24 -4.42 -11.48
C ASN A 77 -14.45 -4.76 -12.95
N ILE A 78 -15.31 -5.75 -13.19
CA ILE A 78 -15.59 -6.24 -14.53
C ILE A 78 -16.24 -5.13 -15.37
N GLY A 79 -15.73 -4.93 -16.59
CA GLY A 79 -16.22 -3.90 -17.50
C GLY A 79 -15.79 -2.48 -17.12
N GLY A 80 -14.99 -2.29 -16.07
CA GLY A 80 -14.59 -0.96 -15.61
C GLY A 80 -15.76 -0.14 -15.07
N ALA A 81 -16.76 -0.81 -14.48
CA ALA A 81 -17.97 -0.18 -13.94
C ALA A 81 -17.66 0.89 -12.86
N PHE A 82 -16.55 0.72 -12.14
CA PHE A 82 -16.06 1.66 -11.13
C PHE A 82 -14.67 2.18 -11.45
N ALA A 83 -14.30 3.32 -10.89
CA ALA A 83 -12.94 3.82 -10.89
C ALA A 83 -12.60 4.41 -9.52
N VAL A 84 -11.31 4.55 -9.22
CA VAL A 84 -10.83 5.13 -7.96
C VAL A 84 -10.02 6.40 -8.22
N LYS A 85 -10.29 7.46 -7.47
CA LYS A 85 -9.45 8.65 -7.45
C LYS A 85 -8.14 8.30 -6.76
N ASN A 86 -7.07 8.23 -7.56
CA ASN A 86 -5.76 7.73 -7.13
C ASN A 86 -5.18 8.43 -5.89
N MET A 87 -5.49 9.70 -5.61
CA MET A 87 -4.95 10.42 -4.45
C MET A 87 -5.89 10.42 -3.23
N THR A 88 -7.18 10.15 -3.41
CA THR A 88 -8.18 10.31 -2.34
C THR A 88 -8.83 9.00 -1.92
N GLY A 89 -8.69 7.93 -2.70
CA GLY A 89 -9.33 6.65 -2.42
C GLY A 89 -10.84 6.66 -2.64
N ALA A 90 -11.40 7.71 -3.26
CA ALA A 90 -12.82 7.78 -3.58
C ALA A 90 -13.13 6.87 -4.77
N ILE A 91 -13.93 5.85 -4.56
CA ILE A 91 -14.44 4.93 -5.57
C ILE A 91 -15.75 5.49 -6.09
N TYR A 92 -15.88 5.57 -7.42
CA TYR A 92 -17.02 6.20 -8.08
C TYR A 92 -17.47 5.40 -9.31
N VAL A 93 -18.72 5.60 -9.71
CA VAL A 93 -19.33 5.00 -10.91
C VAL A 93 -18.62 5.52 -12.15
N ALA A 94 -18.01 4.64 -12.93
CA ALA A 94 -17.25 4.97 -14.13
C ALA A 94 -17.95 4.52 -15.43
N GLY A 95 -18.93 3.63 -15.33
CA GLY A 95 -19.80 3.20 -16.42
C GLY A 95 -21.20 2.90 -15.91
N ALA A 96 -22.15 2.73 -16.84
CA ALA A 96 -23.52 2.40 -16.50
C ALA A 96 -23.60 1.08 -15.72
N LEU A 97 -24.44 1.07 -14.68
CA LEU A 97 -24.75 -0.11 -13.88
C LEU A 97 -26.06 -0.72 -14.39
N ASP A 98 -26.21 -2.03 -14.21
CA ASP A 98 -27.38 -2.80 -14.63
C ASP A 98 -27.51 -3.97 -13.65
N TYR A 99 -28.51 -3.91 -12.79
CA TYR A 99 -28.74 -4.88 -11.72
C TYR A 99 -29.17 -6.24 -12.26
N GLU A 100 -29.95 -6.28 -13.35
CA GLU A 100 -30.35 -7.52 -14.01
C GLU A 100 -29.14 -8.27 -14.57
N THR A 101 -28.18 -7.54 -15.12
CA THR A 101 -26.94 -8.12 -15.66
C THR A 101 -25.96 -8.49 -14.55
N ARG A 102 -25.77 -7.65 -13.53
CA ARG A 102 -24.84 -7.91 -12.42
C ARG A 102 -25.27 -7.29 -11.10
N LYS A 103 -25.45 -8.17 -10.11
CA LYS A 103 -25.91 -7.80 -8.76
C LYS A 103 -24.79 -7.49 -7.77
N ARG A 104 -23.54 -7.90 -8.05
CA ARG A 104 -22.39 -7.72 -7.15
C ARG A 104 -21.06 -7.67 -7.90
N TYR A 105 -20.11 -6.92 -7.33
CA TYR A 105 -18.72 -6.82 -7.77
C TYR A 105 -17.80 -7.29 -6.62
N GLU A 106 -16.79 -8.12 -6.94
CA GLU A 106 -15.87 -8.79 -5.98
C GLU A 106 -14.45 -8.91 -6.55
#